data_AF-A0A1G3QWU0-F1
#
_entry.id   AF-A0A1G3QWU0-F1
#
_cell.length_a   1.000
_cell.length_b   1.000
_cell.length_c   1.000
_cell.angle_alpha   90.00
_cell.angle_beta   90.00
_cell.angle_gamma   90.00
#
_symmetry.space_group_name_H-M   'P 1'
#
loop_
_entity.id
_entity.type
_entity.pdbx_description
1 polymer ?
#
loop_
_entity_poly.entity_id
_entity_poly.type
_entity_poly.pdbx_seq_one_letter_code
_entity_poly.pdbx_strand_id
1 'polypeptide(L)'
;MNKLLYVLMLAFLVSCLSTGAREDSKTPQTGWIDEDAYTVTATADSEQKAIEEAKYQILKDIVAVRIKNNSGYTDIVKIQGEFDPLFKEGKVISKTDIPNGIRIYFQIRDKGLRNKFQRR
;
A
#
# COMPACT_ATOMS: atom_id res chain seq x y z
N MET A 1 66.77 -14.54 -31.86
CA MET A 1 67.67 -13.65 -31.07
C MET A 1 67.04 -12.27 -31.11
N ASN A 2 66.70 -11.53 -30.06
CA ASN A 2 66.99 -11.50 -28.63
C ASN A 2 65.83 -10.67 -28.01
N LYS A 3 65.12 -11.18 -27.00
CA LYS A 3 65.31 -10.97 -25.55
C LYS A 3 64.69 -9.68 -25.00
N LEU A 4 63.91 -9.89 -23.92
CA LEU A 4 63.78 -9.04 -22.72
C LEU A 4 62.90 -7.77 -22.86
N LEU A 5 62.12 -7.31 -21.88
CA LEU A 5 61.85 -7.71 -20.49
C LEU A 5 60.65 -6.84 -20.00
N TYR A 6 59.63 -7.48 -19.43
CA TYR A 6 58.79 -7.05 -18.29
C TYR A 6 58.27 -5.60 -18.20
N VAL A 7 56.93 -5.46 -18.27
CA VAL A 7 56.13 -4.62 -17.36
C VAL A 7 54.95 -5.48 -16.93
N LEU A 8 55.11 -6.29 -15.88
CA LEU A 8 54.72 -6.01 -14.49
C LEU A 8 53.21 -5.71 -14.34
N MET A 9 52.49 -6.76 -13.92
CA MET A 9 51.39 -6.72 -12.95
C MET A 9 50.52 -5.45 -12.93
N LEU A 10 49.36 -5.51 -13.56
CA LEU A 10 48.14 -4.95 -12.96
C LEU A 10 46.97 -5.90 -13.22
N ALA A 11 46.89 -6.93 -12.38
CA ALA A 11 45.66 -7.65 -12.16
C ALA A 11 44.70 -6.71 -11.45
N PHE A 12 43.55 -6.38 -12.05
CA PHE A 12 42.29 -6.18 -11.32
C PHE A 12 41.12 -6.42 -12.27
N LEU A 13 40.69 -7.67 -12.28
CA LEU A 13 39.31 -8.13 -12.30
C LEU A 13 38.26 -7.01 -12.45
N VAL A 14 37.83 -6.71 -13.68
CA VAL A 14 36.49 -6.13 -13.91
C VAL A 14 35.55 -7.30 -14.16
N SER A 15 35.33 -8.08 -13.09
CA SER A 15 34.30 -9.10 -13.03
C SER A 15 32.99 -8.42 -12.62
N CYS A 16 31.95 -8.65 -13.43
CA CYS A 16 30.54 -8.46 -13.10
C CYS A 16 30.16 -7.23 -12.28
N LEU A 17 29.76 -6.15 -12.97
CA LEU A 17 28.64 -5.37 -12.50
C LEU A 17 27.43 -5.68 -13.38
N SER A 18 26.93 -6.91 -13.28
CA SER A 18 25.50 -7.14 -13.44
C SER A 18 24.82 -6.42 -12.29
N THR A 19 24.61 -5.11 -12.44
CA THR A 19 23.60 -4.39 -11.66
C THR A 19 22.26 -4.97 -12.12
N GLY A 20 21.93 -6.14 -11.60
CA GLY A 20 20.53 -6.50 -11.41
C GLY A 20 19.99 -5.37 -10.54
N ALA A 21 19.24 -4.46 -11.15
CA ALA A 21 18.32 -3.61 -10.42
C ALA A 21 17.47 -4.58 -9.60
N ARG A 22 17.77 -4.66 -8.31
CA ARG A 22 16.91 -5.31 -7.34
C ARG A 22 15.64 -4.48 -7.42
N GLU A 23 14.60 -5.01 -8.05
CA GLU A 23 13.25 -4.56 -7.77
C GLU A 23 13.13 -4.71 -6.25
N ASP A 24 13.29 -3.60 -5.53
CA ASP A 24 12.80 -3.52 -4.16
C ASP A 24 11.31 -3.82 -4.29
N SER A 25 10.93 -5.06 -4.01
CA SER A 25 9.55 -5.48 -3.83
C SER A 25 9.05 -4.77 -2.56
N LYS A 26 8.83 -3.46 -2.64
CA LYS A 26 8.36 -2.64 -1.53
C LYS A 26 6.93 -3.05 -1.28
N THR A 27 6.73 -3.76 -0.18
CA THR A 27 5.40 -3.99 0.39
C THR A 27 4.64 -2.66 0.41
N PRO A 28 3.40 -2.59 -0.13
CA PRO A 28 2.66 -1.33 -0.15
C PRO A 28 2.45 -0.77 1.26
N GLN A 29 2.46 0.55 1.37
CA GLN A 29 2.23 1.26 2.62
C GLN A 29 0.74 1.27 2.98
N THR A 30 0.41 1.25 4.28
CA THR A 30 -0.94 1.48 4.81
C THR A 30 -1.09 2.88 5.43
N GLY A 31 -2.33 3.31 5.65
CA GLY A 31 -2.66 4.66 6.09
C GLY A 31 -2.75 5.65 4.92
N TRP A 32 -2.49 6.92 5.23
CA TRP A 32 -2.44 8.00 4.24
C TRP A 32 -1.20 7.84 3.36
N ILE A 33 -1.42 7.78 2.04
CA ILE A 33 -0.36 7.80 1.02
C ILE A 33 -0.08 9.23 0.60
N ASP A 34 -1.15 9.99 0.38
CA ASP A 34 -1.16 11.42 0.05
C ASP A 34 -2.46 12.03 0.62
N GLU A 35 -2.81 13.26 0.24
CA GLU A 35 -4.05 13.93 0.69
C GLU A 35 -5.33 13.29 0.13
N ASP A 36 -5.19 12.50 -0.94
CA ASP A 36 -6.29 11.98 -1.74
C ASP A 36 -6.42 10.45 -1.63
N ALA A 37 -5.45 9.73 -1.06
CA ALA A 37 -5.44 8.28 -1.01
C ALA A 37 -5.18 7.68 0.38
N TYR A 38 -6.02 6.71 0.73
CA TYR A 38 -5.94 5.94 1.96
C TYR A 38 -5.91 4.45 1.65
N THR A 39 -4.96 3.74 2.25
CA THR A 39 -4.75 2.30 2.01
C THR A 39 -4.85 1.51 3.31
N VAL A 40 -5.59 0.41 3.30
CA VAL A 40 -5.64 -0.55 4.41
C VAL A 40 -5.18 -1.92 3.95
N THR A 41 -4.77 -2.74 4.90
CA THR A 41 -4.56 -4.18 4.68
C THR A 41 -5.71 -4.96 5.28
N ALA A 42 -6.13 -6.03 4.61
CA ALA A 42 -7.13 -6.97 5.13
C ALA A 42 -6.73 -8.40 4.77
N THR A 43 -7.22 -9.37 5.53
CA THR A 43 -6.96 -10.79 5.31
C THR A 43 -8.25 -11.57 5.49
N ALA A 44 -8.60 -12.42 4.52
CA ALA A 44 -9.77 -13.29 4.60
C ALA A 44 -9.57 -14.56 3.76
N ASP A 45 -10.51 -15.50 3.83
CA ASP A 45 -10.49 -16.76 3.07
C ASP A 45 -10.64 -16.58 1.55
N SER A 46 -11.04 -15.40 1.09
CA SER A 46 -11.29 -15.06 -0.30
C SER A 46 -11.06 -13.57 -0.53
N GLU A 47 -10.75 -13.20 -1.77
CA GLU A 47 -10.51 -11.80 -2.13
C GLU A 47 -11.74 -10.93 -1.87
N GLN A 48 -12.95 -11.42 -2.20
CA GLN A 48 -14.21 -10.72 -1.96
C GLN A 48 -14.39 -10.38 -0.47
N LYS A 49 -14.22 -11.36 0.42
CA LYS A 49 -14.33 -11.11 1.87
C LYS A 49 -13.22 -10.18 2.35
N ALA A 50 -12.01 -10.31 1.83
CA ALA A 50 -10.92 -9.42 2.21
C ALA A 50 -11.21 -7.96 1.80
N ILE A 51 -11.86 -7.74 0.64
CA ILE A 51 -12.33 -6.41 0.20
C ILE A 51 -13.43 -5.88 1.14
N GLU A 52 -14.38 -6.72 1.55
CA GLU A 52 -15.43 -6.33 2.49
C GLU A 52 -14.85 -5.94 3.85
N GLU A 53 -13.91 -6.74 4.38
CA GLU A 53 -13.18 -6.42 5.61
C GLU A 53 -12.36 -5.14 5.49
N ALA A 54 -11.71 -4.91 4.35
CA ALA A 54 -10.98 -3.66 4.10
C ALA A 54 -11.90 -2.44 4.11
N LYS A 55 -13.07 -2.52 3.45
CA LYS A 55 -14.07 -1.45 3.46
C LYS A 55 -14.58 -1.18 4.87
N TYR A 56 -14.87 -2.24 5.64
CA TYR A 56 -15.30 -2.12 7.01
C TYR A 56 -14.22 -1.52 7.93
N GLN A 57 -12.95 -1.88 7.73
CA GLN A 57 -11.83 -1.28 8.45
C GLN A 57 -11.70 0.21 8.16
N ILE A 58 -11.84 0.62 6.89
CA ILE A 58 -11.85 2.04 6.51
C ILE A 58 -12.97 2.80 7.24
N LEU A 59 -14.18 2.23 7.29
CA LEU A 59 -15.30 2.84 8.01
C LEU A 59 -14.98 3.03 9.50
N LYS A 60 -14.40 2.01 10.15
CA LYS A 60 -13.94 2.11 11.55
C LYS A 60 -12.90 3.21 11.74
N ASP A 61 -11.93 3.31 10.84
CA ASP A 61 -10.89 4.34 10.90
C ASP A 61 -11.49 5.74 10.77
N ILE A 62 -12.44 5.95 9.86
CA ILE A 62 -13.17 7.21 9.72
C ILE A 62 -13.91 7.55 11.01
N VAL A 63 -14.68 6.60 11.56
CA VAL A 63 -15.42 6.78 12.82
C VAL A 63 -14.47 7.18 13.95
N ALA A 64 -13.35 6.46 14.11
CA ALA A 64 -12.37 6.75 15.15
C ALA A 64 -11.77 8.16 15.02
N VAL A 65 -11.42 8.57 13.81
CA VAL A 65 -10.94 9.93 13.52
C VAL A 65 -12.00 10.98 13.84
N ARG A 66 -13.25 10.76 13.42
CA ARG A 66 -14.35 11.69 13.64
C ARG A 66 -14.72 11.81 15.12
N ILE A 67 -14.70 10.72 15.88
CA ILE A 67 -14.85 10.74 17.35
C ILE A 67 -13.75 11.57 17.98
N LYS A 68 -12.48 11.33 17.61
CA LYS A 68 -11.33 12.09 18.12
C LYS A 68 -11.44 13.59 17.81
N ASN A 69 -12.09 13.93 16.71
CA ASN A 69 -12.32 15.29 16.26
C ASN A 69 -13.58 15.94 16.88
N ASN A 70 -14.26 15.29 17.82
CA ASN A 70 -15.55 15.72 18.41
C ASN A 70 -16.65 15.93 17.36
N SER A 71 -16.65 15.11 16.32
CA SER A 71 -17.64 15.20 15.25
C SER A 71 -18.98 14.62 15.66
N GLY A 72 -20.07 15.23 15.16
CA GLY A 72 -21.41 14.62 15.21
C GLY A 72 -21.63 13.51 14.18
N TYR A 73 -20.70 13.31 13.23
CA TYR A 73 -20.83 12.40 12.10
C TYR A 73 -20.12 11.06 12.33
N THR A 74 -20.53 10.31 13.35
CA THR A 74 -19.87 9.06 13.79
C THR A 74 -20.67 7.78 13.52
N ASP A 75 -21.89 7.92 13.01
CA ASP A 75 -22.75 6.79 12.64
C ASP A 75 -22.20 6.07 11.40
N ILE A 76 -21.81 4.80 11.59
CA ILE A 76 -21.19 3.98 10.55
C ILE A 76 -22.09 3.75 9.34
N VAL A 77 -23.41 3.67 9.51
CA VAL A 77 -24.35 3.46 8.39
C VAL A 77 -24.43 4.72 7.53
N LYS A 78 -24.42 5.90 8.16
CA LYS A 78 -24.39 7.17 7.43
C LYS A 78 -23.06 7.38 6.71
N ILE A 79 -21.95 7.04 7.37
CA ILE A 79 -20.61 7.11 6.76
C ILE A 79 -20.51 6.13 5.60
N GLN A 80 -21.05 4.91 5.72
CA GLN A 80 -21.09 3.97 4.62
C GLN A 80 -21.74 4.58 3.37
N GLY A 81 -22.91 5.20 3.51
CA GLY A 81 -23.55 5.89 2.38
C GLY A 81 -22.73 7.04 1.78
N GLU A 82 -21.95 7.77 2.60
CA GLU A 82 -21.04 8.83 2.14
C GLU A 82 -19.86 8.27 1.33
N PHE A 83 -19.34 7.11 1.72
CA PHE A 83 -18.13 6.49 1.16
C PHE A 83 -18.42 5.39 0.13
N ASP A 84 -19.69 5.00 -0.07
CA ASP A 84 -20.10 3.98 -1.04
C ASP A 84 -19.56 4.22 -2.46
N PRO A 85 -19.56 5.45 -3.03
CA PRO A 85 -18.93 5.70 -4.33
C PRO A 85 -17.43 5.37 -4.32
N LEU A 86 -16.73 5.73 -3.24
CA LEU A 86 -15.29 5.47 -3.08
C LEU A 86 -14.99 3.99 -2.93
N PHE A 87 -15.87 3.23 -2.29
CA PHE A 87 -15.75 1.78 -2.19
C PHE A 87 -16.02 1.04 -3.49
N LYS A 88 -16.79 1.64 -4.43
CA LYS A 88 -16.99 1.10 -5.77
C LYS A 88 -15.77 1.33 -6.67
N GLU A 89 -15.08 2.45 -6.48
CA GLU A 89 -13.88 2.81 -7.26
C GLU A 89 -12.56 2.34 -6.63
N GLY A 90 -12.60 1.93 -5.36
CA GLY A 90 -11.45 1.42 -4.62
C GLY A 90 -10.83 0.18 -5.27
N LYS A 91 -9.52 0.02 -5.13
CA LYS A 91 -8.73 -0.98 -5.84
C LYS A 91 -7.88 -1.81 -4.90
N VAL A 92 -7.76 -3.10 -5.22
CA VAL A 92 -6.72 -3.96 -4.66
C VAL A 92 -5.41 -3.62 -5.36
N ILE A 93 -4.45 -3.03 -4.64
CA ILE A 93 -3.14 -2.62 -5.19
C ILE A 93 -2.05 -3.68 -4.98
N SER A 94 -2.30 -4.65 -4.11
CA SER A 94 -1.46 -5.83 -3.93
C SER A 94 -2.27 -6.96 -3.31
N LYS A 95 -1.92 -8.18 -3.70
CA LYS A 95 -2.55 -9.41 -3.24
C LYS A 95 -1.46 -10.44 -2.96
N THR A 96 -1.57 -11.15 -1.85
CA THR A 96 -0.62 -12.19 -1.44
C THR A 96 -1.38 -13.36 -0.83
N ASP A 97 -1.24 -14.53 -1.41
CA ASP A 97 -1.75 -15.78 -0.81
C ASP A 97 -0.92 -16.11 0.43
N ILE A 98 -1.61 -16.47 1.51
CA ILE A 98 -1.02 -16.85 2.79
C ILE A 98 -1.65 -18.19 3.25
N PRO A 99 -1.06 -18.92 4.20
CA PRO A 99 -1.54 -20.26 4.58
C PRO A 99 -3.02 -20.35 4.97
N ASN A 100 -3.62 -19.25 5.43
CA ASN A 100 -5.01 -19.19 5.91
C ASN A 100 -5.90 -18.24 5.08
N GLY A 101 -5.55 -17.98 3.82
CA GLY A 101 -6.37 -17.16 2.92
C GLY A 101 -5.55 -16.18 2.08
N ILE A 102 -6.10 -15.01 1.84
CA ILE A 102 -5.53 -13.98 0.98
C ILE A 102 -5.37 -12.70 1.80
N ARG A 103 -4.17 -12.12 1.75
CA ARG A 103 -3.91 -10.76 2.21
C ARG A 103 -4.01 -9.80 1.05
N ILE A 104 -4.76 -8.72 1.21
CA ILE A 104 -4.86 -7.64 0.21
C ILE A 104 -4.43 -6.31 0.81
N TYR A 105 -3.95 -5.43 -0.07
CA TYR A 105 -3.86 -3.99 0.17
C TYR A 105 -4.95 -3.33 -0.65
N PHE A 106 -5.90 -2.68 0.00
CA PHE A 106 -7.04 -2.02 -0.62
C PHE A 106 -6.90 -0.51 -0.46
N GLN A 107 -6.95 0.21 -1.58
CA GLN A 107 -6.81 1.66 -1.64
C GLN A 107 -8.10 2.30 -2.13
N ILE A 108 -8.55 3.33 -1.42
CA ILE A 108 -9.55 4.28 -1.93
C ILE A 108 -8.85 5.59 -2.27
N ARG A 109 -9.38 6.30 -3.27
CA ARG A 109 -8.86 7.59 -3.71
C ARG A 109 -10.00 8.55 -4.01
N ASP A 110 -9.86 9.79 -3.58
CA ASP A 110 -10.75 10.90 -3.91
C ASP A 110 -10.04 12.23 -3.70
N LYS A 111 -10.44 13.26 -4.46
CA LYS A 111 -9.89 14.60 -4.25
C LYS A 111 -10.32 15.13 -2.88
N GLY A 112 -9.35 15.48 -2.04
CA GLY A 112 -9.57 15.95 -0.68
C GLY A 112 -10.08 14.87 0.27
N LEU A 113 -9.80 13.59 -0.01
CA LEU A 113 -10.25 12.45 0.80
C LEU A 113 -9.93 12.62 2.28
N ARG A 114 -8.73 13.12 2.60
CA ARG A 114 -8.30 13.34 3.97
C ARG A 114 -9.20 14.31 4.74
N ASN A 115 -9.65 15.36 4.08
CA ASN A 115 -10.57 16.33 4.67
C ASN A 115 -11.95 15.71 4.92
N LYS A 116 -12.43 14.85 4.00
CA LYS A 116 -13.69 14.10 4.18
C LYS A 116 -13.60 13.13 5.37
N PHE A 117 -12.50 12.42 5.52
CA PHE A 117 -12.24 11.55 6.68
C PHE A 117 -12.27 12.32 8.00
N GLN A 118 -11.63 13.50 8.03
CA GLN A 118 -11.37 14.28 9.23
C GLN A 118 -12.48 15.27 9.59
N ARG A 119 -13.67 15.14 8.97
CA ARG A 119 -14.81 16.02 9.22
C ARG A 119 -15.06 16.19 10.72
N ARG A 120 -15.38 17.43 11.10
CA ARG A 120 -15.88 17.82 12.42
C ARG A 120 -17.39 17.98 12.30
#